data_AF-A0A0A7UWP8-F1
#
_entry.id   AF-A0A0A7UWP8-F1
#
_cell.length_a   1.000
_cell.length_b   1.000
_cell.length_c   1.000
_cell.angle_alpha   90.00
_cell.angle_beta   90.00
_cell.angle_gamma   90.00
#
_symmetry.space_group_name_H-M   'P 1'
#
loop_
_entity.id
_entity.type
_entity.pdbx_description
1 polymer ?
#
loop_
_entity_poly.entity_id
_entity_poly.type
_entity_poly.pdbx_seq_one_letter_code
_entity_poly.pdbx_strand_id
1 'polypeptide(L)'
;MKKISTLILIFCLTIQIFATKDKQDRIEKGIESFNKYDADKKNPIGPFLLNLFLPFGIGSFVQGDYIGGSSVLGFNLLGAILWGTGIMLNAREAQLTGTILIGVGASMILTSYITSLIIPFTFANWYNGNLKKRLSTELAGFEPNFDIGINGFQLSLKKSY
;
A
#
# COMPACT_ATOMS: atom_id res chain seq x y z
N MET A 1 56.44 -31.14 -1.65
CA MET A 1 55.07 -31.70 -1.53
C MET A 1 54.30 -31.20 -0.30
N LYS A 2 54.84 -31.23 0.93
CA LYS A 2 54.14 -30.75 2.14
C LYS A 2 53.60 -29.31 2.05
N LYS A 3 54.41 -28.35 1.56
CA LYS A 3 54.03 -26.93 1.46
C LYS A 3 52.81 -26.66 0.54
N ILE A 4 52.68 -27.41 -0.55
CA ILE A 4 51.59 -27.26 -1.52
C ILE A 4 50.28 -27.81 -0.93
N SER A 5 50.34 -28.95 -0.23
CA SER A 5 49.20 -29.54 0.48
C SER A 5 48.67 -28.62 1.59
N THR A 6 49.55 -27.96 2.34
CA THR A 6 49.15 -26.98 3.36
C THR A 6 48.43 -25.76 2.75
N LEU A 7 48.89 -25.27 1.60
CA LEU A 7 48.27 -24.13 0.91
C LEU A 7 46.84 -24.45 0.42
N ILE A 8 46.65 -25.64 -0.17
CA ILE A 8 45.33 -26.11 -0.63
C ILE A 8 44.37 -26.25 0.55
N LEU A 9 44.84 -26.77 1.69
CA LEU A 9 44.03 -26.90 2.90
C LEU A 9 43.55 -25.55 3.42
N ILE A 10 44.45 -24.55 3.49
CA ILE A 10 44.12 -23.19 3.90
C ILE A 10 43.09 -22.58 2.94
N PHE A 11 43.28 -22.75 1.63
CA PHE A 11 42.34 -22.24 0.63
C PHE A 11 40.93 -22.85 0.78
N CYS A 12 40.82 -24.17 0.91
CA CYS A 12 39.54 -24.84 1.16
C CYS A 12 38.87 -24.36 2.46
N LEU A 13 39.62 -24.19 3.54
CA LEU A 13 39.11 -23.67 4.80
C LEU A 13 38.59 -22.23 4.65
N THR A 14 39.31 -21.36 3.93
CA THR A 14 38.87 -19.97 3.70
C THR A 14 37.58 -19.90 2.88
N ILE A 15 37.41 -20.77 1.87
CA ILE A 15 36.16 -20.85 1.09
C ILE A 15 35.01 -21.32 1.97
N GLN A 16 35.22 -22.33 2.83
CA GLN A 16 34.19 -22.84 3.74
C GLN A 16 33.76 -21.78 4.76
N ILE A 17 34.71 -21.05 5.35
CA ILE A 17 34.45 -19.94 6.27
C ILE A 17 33.64 -18.84 5.56
N PHE A 18 34.05 -18.46 4.35
CA PHE A 18 33.35 -17.43 3.56
C PHE A 18 31.93 -17.86 3.21
N ALA A 19 31.73 -19.10 2.74
CA ALA A 19 30.41 -19.62 2.40
C ALA A 19 29.47 -19.72 3.62
N THR A 20 30.02 -20.06 4.79
CA THR A 20 29.25 -20.13 6.04
C THR A 20 28.86 -18.73 6.51
N LYS A 21 29.76 -17.75 6.38
CA LYS A 21 29.51 -16.35 6.71
C LYS A 21 28.45 -15.73 5.79
N ASP A 22 28.51 -15.96 4.48
CA ASP A 22 27.49 -15.50 3.52
C ASP A 22 26.12 -16.10 3.83
N LYS A 23 26.07 -17.40 4.17
CA LYS A 23 24.82 -18.06 4.57
C LYS A 23 24.24 -17.46 5.85
N GLN A 24 25.08 -17.17 6.84
CA GLN A 24 24.64 -16.58 8.10
C GLN A 24 24.14 -15.13 7.92
N ASP A 25 24.85 -14.30 7.13
CA ASP A 25 24.43 -12.93 6.81
C ASP A 25 23.07 -12.89 6.09
N ARG A 26 22.83 -13.81 5.14
CA ARG A 26 21.52 -13.96 4.48
C ARG A 26 20.41 -14.36 5.45
N ILE A 27 20.69 -15.21 6.43
CA ILE A 27 19.71 -15.62 7.44
C ILE A 27 19.36 -14.44 8.34
N GLU A 28 20.37 -13.69 8.81
CA GLU A 28 20.18 -12.50 9.66
C GLU A 28 19.36 -11.43 8.94
N LYS A 29 19.71 -11.11 7.68
CA LYS A 29 18.92 -10.20 6.82
C LYS A 29 17.50 -10.70 6.58
N GLY A 30 17.32 -12.02 6.44
CA GLY A 30 16.01 -12.64 6.27
C GLY A 30 15.11 -12.45 7.49
N ILE A 31 15.69 -12.62 8.68
CA ILE A 31 14.99 -12.40 9.96
C ILE A 31 14.65 -10.92 10.14
N GLU A 32 15.58 -10.02 9.84
CA GLU A 32 15.35 -8.57 9.91
C GLU A 32 14.22 -8.13 8.97
N SER A 33 14.27 -8.60 7.71
CA SER A 33 13.24 -8.37 6.70
C SER A 33 11.87 -8.89 7.15
N PHE A 34 11.81 -10.09 7.73
CA PHE A 34 10.57 -10.64 8.29
C PHE A 34 10.02 -9.82 9.46
N ASN A 35 10.87 -9.43 10.41
CA ASN A 35 10.48 -8.61 11.56
C ASN A 35 9.95 -7.24 11.13
N LYS A 36 10.61 -6.60 10.15
CA LYS A 36 10.18 -5.32 9.56
C LYS A 36 8.84 -5.47 8.84
N TYR A 37 8.64 -6.56 8.09
CA TYR A 37 7.33 -6.84 7.49
C TYR A 37 6.22 -6.99 8.54
N ASP A 38 6.46 -7.76 9.60
CA ASP A 38 5.45 -8.03 10.62
C ASP A 38 5.08 -6.79 11.43
N ALA A 39 6.06 -5.92 11.71
CA ALA A 39 5.87 -4.65 12.40
C ALA A 39 5.11 -3.61 11.55
N ASP A 40 5.44 -3.50 10.25
CA ASP A 40 4.95 -2.42 9.40
C ASP A 40 3.69 -2.77 8.59
N LYS A 41 3.33 -4.06 8.50
CA LYS A 41 2.13 -4.48 7.74
C LYS A 41 0.88 -3.75 8.23
N LYS A 42 0.08 -3.27 7.29
CA LYS A 42 -1.20 -2.63 7.59
C LYS A 42 -2.28 -3.68 7.73
N ASN A 43 -3.04 -3.61 8.83
CA ASN A 43 -4.24 -4.40 9.04
C ASN A 43 -5.47 -3.55 8.66
N PRO A 44 -6.28 -3.96 7.67
CA PRO A 44 -7.43 -3.18 7.22
C PRO A 44 -8.63 -3.24 8.18
N ILE A 45 -8.67 -4.17 9.13
CA ILE A 45 -9.85 -4.40 9.99
C ILE A 45 -10.16 -3.17 10.85
N GLY A 46 -9.16 -2.60 11.52
CA GLY A 46 -9.37 -1.40 12.35
C GLY A 46 -9.92 -0.21 11.55
N PRO A 47 -9.26 0.19 10.44
CA PRO A 47 -9.78 1.18 9.51
C PRO A 47 -11.17 0.88 8.95
N PHE A 48 -11.47 -0.37 8.60
CA PHE A 48 -12.78 -0.79 8.13
C PHE A 48 -13.86 -0.58 9.19
N LEU A 49 -13.63 -1.06 10.42
CA LEU A 49 -14.57 -0.88 11.52
C LEU A 49 -14.77 0.60 11.84
N LEU A 50 -13.72 1.41 11.70
CA LEU A 50 -13.82 2.84 11.89
C LEU A 50 -14.76 3.46 10.85
N ASN A 51 -14.61 3.13 9.55
CA ASN A 51 -15.52 3.60 8.50
C ASN A 51 -16.95 3.07 8.66
N LEU A 52 -17.13 1.88 9.25
CA LEU A 52 -18.44 1.30 9.51
C LEU A 52 -19.24 2.07 10.57
N PHE A 53 -18.60 2.49 11.67
CA PHE A 53 -19.27 3.20 12.76
C PHE A 53 -19.17 4.74 12.66
N LEU A 54 -18.11 5.22 12.03
CA LEU A 54 -17.79 6.63 11.82
C LEU A 54 -17.56 6.82 10.32
N PRO A 55 -18.63 7.14 9.55
CA PRO A 55 -18.54 7.30 8.10
C PRO A 55 -17.63 8.48 7.72
N PHE A 56 -17.57 8.85 6.44
CA PHE A 56 -16.71 9.93 5.89
C PHE A 56 -15.23 9.55 5.67
N GLY A 57 -14.89 8.26 5.68
CA GLY A 57 -13.55 7.80 5.27
C GLY A 57 -12.47 8.00 6.33
N ILE A 58 -12.85 8.14 7.60
CA ILE A 58 -11.93 8.35 8.74
C ILE A 58 -10.93 7.19 8.87
N GLY A 59 -11.38 5.96 8.64
CA GLY A 59 -10.53 4.76 8.58
C GLY A 59 -9.37 4.91 7.62
N SER A 60 -9.60 5.52 6.45
CA SER A 60 -8.55 5.76 5.45
C SER A 60 -7.46 6.70 5.99
N PHE A 61 -7.84 7.76 6.71
CA PHE A 61 -6.86 8.66 7.34
C PHE A 61 -6.04 7.95 8.43
N VAL A 62 -6.67 7.12 9.27
CA VAL A 62 -5.98 6.39 10.34
C VAL A 62 -4.94 5.41 9.81
N GLN A 63 -5.18 4.78 8.65
CA GLN A 63 -4.18 3.91 8.01
C GLN A 63 -3.14 4.65 7.15
N GLY A 64 -3.28 5.96 6.96
CA GLY A 64 -2.37 6.80 6.16
C GLY A 64 -2.76 6.95 4.68
N ASP A 65 -3.98 6.56 4.30
CA ASP A 65 -4.54 6.75 2.96
C ASP A 65 -5.29 8.08 2.87
N TYR A 66 -4.54 9.17 2.71
CA TYR A 66 -5.10 10.52 2.58
C TYR A 66 -5.86 10.72 1.27
N ILE A 67 -5.46 10.06 0.17
CA ILE A 67 -6.13 10.21 -1.13
C ILE A 67 -7.51 9.55 -1.07
N GLY A 68 -7.60 8.31 -0.57
CA GLY A 68 -8.87 7.61 -0.39
C GLY A 68 -9.76 8.32 0.62
N GLY A 69 -9.21 8.74 1.76
CA GLY A 69 -9.94 9.47 2.80
C GLY A 69 -10.52 10.79 2.29
N SER A 70 -9.71 11.63 1.65
CA SER A 70 -10.15 12.92 1.11
C SER A 70 -11.15 12.75 -0.02
N SER A 71 -11.02 11.72 -0.86
CA SER A 71 -11.99 11.43 -1.92
C SER A 71 -13.36 11.11 -1.32
N VAL A 72 -13.43 10.18 -0.37
CA VAL A 72 -14.68 9.82 0.31
C VAL A 72 -15.32 11.03 0.98
N LEU A 73 -14.52 11.82 1.70
CA LEU A 73 -15.00 13.02 2.40
C LEU A 73 -15.54 14.07 1.41
N GLY A 74 -14.83 14.31 0.30
CA GLY A 74 -15.24 15.22 -0.76
C GLY A 74 -16.55 14.81 -1.43
N PHE A 75 -16.71 13.52 -1.77
CA PHE A 75 -17.95 13.01 -2.35
C PHE A 75 -19.13 13.06 -1.37
N ASN A 76 -18.90 12.81 -0.08
CA ASN A 76 -19.96 12.98 0.93
C ASN A 76 -20.39 14.44 1.06
N LEU A 77 -19.43 15.38 1.08
CA LEU A 77 -19.73 16.81 1.14
C LEU A 77 -20.50 17.27 -0.10
N LEU A 78 -20.05 16.89 -1.30
CA LEU A 78 -20.72 17.22 -2.54
C LEU A 78 -22.13 16.61 -2.59
N GLY A 79 -22.26 15.35 -2.20
CA GLY A 79 -23.55 14.67 -2.13
C GLY A 79 -24.52 15.35 -1.15
N ALA A 80 -24.04 15.80 0.01
CA ALA A 80 -24.84 16.53 0.99
C ALA A 80 -25.29 17.91 0.46
N ILE A 81 -24.40 18.63 -0.24
CA ILE A 81 -24.74 19.92 -0.87
C ILE A 81 -25.81 19.72 -1.95
N LEU A 82 -25.66 18.72 -2.82
CA LEU A 82 -26.63 18.40 -3.87
C LEU A 82 -27.97 17.98 -3.28
N TRP A 83 -27.95 17.14 -2.24
CA TRP A 83 -29.15 16.69 -1.55
C TRP A 83 -29.90 17.86 -0.90
N GLY A 84 -29.20 18.70 -0.14
CA GLY A 84 -29.79 19.88 0.51
C GLY A 84 -30.32 20.93 -0.48
N THR A 85 -29.55 21.20 -1.55
CA THR A 85 -29.98 22.10 -2.63
C THR A 85 -31.22 21.55 -3.34
N GLY A 86 -31.25 20.24 -3.59
CA GLY A 86 -32.39 19.56 -4.18
C GLY A 86 -33.66 19.71 -3.34
N ILE A 87 -33.57 19.58 -2.02
CA ILE A 87 -34.69 19.83 -1.09
C ILE A 87 -35.20 21.28 -1.21
N MET A 88 -34.30 22.26 -1.19
CA MET A 88 -34.66 23.67 -1.32
C MET A 88 -35.37 23.98 -2.64
N LEU A 89 -34.91 23.40 -3.75
CA LEU A 89 -35.51 23.61 -5.07
C LEU A 89 -36.84 22.90 -5.24
N ASN A 90 -36.99 21.69 -4.67
CA ASN A 90 -38.24 20.94 -4.69
C ASN A 90 -39.37 21.73 -4.00
N ALA A 91 -39.04 22.44 -2.90
CA ALA A 91 -39.97 23.28 -2.16
C ALA A 91 -40.37 24.59 -2.86
N ARG A 92 -39.68 25.02 -3.93
CA ARG A 92 -39.87 26.33 -4.60
C ARG A 92 -40.35 26.22 -6.06
N GLU A 93 -41.12 25.17 -6.38
CA GLU A 93 -41.72 24.86 -7.69
C GLU A 93 -40.79 24.31 -8.79
N ALA A 94 -39.48 24.17 -8.53
CA ALA A 94 -38.55 23.45 -9.42
C ALA A 94 -38.51 21.94 -9.09
N GLN A 95 -39.68 21.29 -9.01
CA GLN A 95 -39.82 19.92 -8.48
C GLN A 95 -38.99 18.87 -9.23
N LEU A 96 -38.96 18.92 -10.57
CA LEU A 96 -38.20 17.95 -11.37
C LEU A 96 -36.70 18.07 -11.09
N THR A 97 -36.15 19.28 -11.18
CA THR A 97 -34.74 19.56 -10.91
C THR A 97 -34.37 19.23 -9.46
N GLY A 98 -35.23 19.62 -8.50
CA GLY A 98 -35.03 19.31 -7.08
C GLY A 98 -35.00 17.81 -6.81
N THR A 99 -35.92 17.04 -7.39
CA THR A 99 -35.97 15.58 -7.24
C THR A 99 -34.73 14.90 -7.84
N ILE A 100 -34.26 15.36 -9.01
CA ILE A 100 -33.03 14.86 -9.63
C ILE A 100 -31.82 15.12 -8.72
N LEU A 101 -31.68 16.34 -8.20
CA LEU A 101 -30.57 16.70 -7.30
C LEU A 101 -30.59 15.88 -5.99
N ILE A 102 -31.77 15.66 -5.41
CA ILE A 102 -31.95 14.78 -4.25
C ILE A 102 -31.45 13.36 -4.58
N GLY A 103 -31.89 12.80 -5.71
CA GLY A 103 -31.50 11.46 -6.14
C GLY A 103 -29.99 11.33 -6.39
N VAL A 104 -29.40 12.29 -7.08
CA VAL A 104 -27.94 12.32 -7.34
C VAL A 104 -27.17 12.50 -6.03
N GLY A 105 -27.58 13.41 -5.15
CA GLY A 105 -26.92 13.62 -3.86
C GLY A 105 -26.98 12.38 -2.96
N ALA A 106 -28.16 11.76 -2.84
CA ALA A 106 -28.35 10.55 -2.04
C ALA A 106 -27.55 9.36 -2.58
N SER A 107 -27.57 9.13 -3.90
CA SER A 107 -26.80 8.05 -4.53
C SER A 107 -25.29 8.26 -4.38
N MET A 108 -24.81 9.51 -4.43
CA MET A 108 -23.41 9.84 -4.21
C MET A 108 -22.97 9.55 -2.77
N ILE A 109 -23.76 9.95 -1.77
CA ILE A 109 -23.50 9.62 -0.35
C ILE A 109 -23.45 8.10 -0.16
N LEU A 110 -24.43 7.38 -0.68
CA LEU A 110 -24.50 5.92 -0.54
C LEU A 110 -23.30 5.23 -1.20
N THR A 111 -22.95 5.63 -2.41
CA THR A 111 -21.80 5.07 -3.14
C THR A 111 -20.50 5.37 -2.37
N SER A 112 -20.33 6.61 -1.92
CA SER A 112 -19.17 7.03 -1.15
C SER A 112 -19.04 6.24 0.17
N TYR A 113 -20.16 5.96 0.84
CA TYR A 113 -20.17 5.11 2.03
C TYR A 113 -19.68 3.69 1.72
N ILE A 114 -20.22 3.03 0.69
CA ILE A 114 -19.77 1.68 0.28
C ILE A 114 -18.29 1.69 -0.10
N THR A 115 -17.85 2.68 -0.88
CA THR A 115 -16.45 2.85 -1.24
C THR A 115 -15.56 3.00 -0.01
N SER A 116 -16.01 3.73 1.02
CA SER A 116 -15.26 3.89 2.26
C SER A 116 -15.04 2.57 3.01
N LEU A 117 -15.94 1.59 2.88
CA LEU A 117 -15.78 0.27 3.49
C LEU A 117 -14.75 -0.60 2.75
N ILE A 118 -14.62 -0.43 1.44
CA ILE A 118 -13.77 -1.26 0.59
C ILE A 118 -12.32 -0.74 0.56
N ILE A 119 -12.14 0.59 0.53
CA ILE A 119 -10.83 1.23 0.41
C ILE A 119 -9.79 0.70 1.43
N PRO A 120 -10.10 0.54 2.73
CA PRO A 120 -9.20 -0.05 3.71
C PRO A 120 -8.48 -1.31 3.26
N PHE A 121 -9.22 -2.27 2.68
CA PHE A 121 -8.67 -3.54 2.22
C PHE A 121 -7.77 -3.35 0.99
N THR A 122 -8.21 -2.53 0.04
CA THR A 122 -7.42 -2.28 -1.18
C THR A 122 -6.10 -1.59 -0.87
N PHE A 123 -6.11 -0.59 0.01
CA PHE A 123 -4.92 0.13 0.44
C PHE A 123 -3.97 -0.78 1.22
N ALA A 124 -4.47 -1.53 2.22
CA ALA A 124 -3.64 -2.45 2.99
C ALA A 124 -3.01 -3.54 2.10
N ASN A 125 -3.76 -4.10 1.16
CA ASN A 125 -3.24 -5.10 0.22
C ASN A 125 -2.14 -4.53 -0.69
N TRP A 126 -2.38 -3.34 -1.26
CA TRP A 126 -1.39 -2.65 -2.09
C TRP A 126 -0.12 -2.29 -1.29
N TYR A 127 -0.28 -1.74 -0.09
CA TYR A 127 0.82 -1.36 0.79
C TYR A 127 1.64 -2.59 1.22
N ASN A 128 0.98 -3.64 1.72
CA ASN A 128 1.66 -4.87 2.18
C ASN A 128 2.35 -5.59 1.01
N GLY A 129 1.73 -5.58 -0.18
CA GLY A 129 2.35 -6.10 -1.40
C GLY A 129 3.62 -5.34 -1.78
N ASN A 130 3.60 -4.01 -1.71
CA ASN A 130 4.78 -3.18 -1.99
C ASN A 130 5.86 -3.33 -0.91
N LEU A 131 5.47 -3.40 0.37
CA LEU A 131 6.38 -3.66 1.47
C LEU A 131 7.09 -5.00 1.29
N LYS A 132 6.34 -6.07 1.00
CA LYS A 132 6.90 -7.40 0.71
C LYS A 132 7.88 -7.36 -0.46
N LYS A 133 7.57 -6.64 -1.55
CA LYS A 133 8.47 -6.48 -2.70
C LYS A 133 9.77 -5.79 -2.28
N ARG A 134 9.68 -4.65 -1.59
CA ARG A 134 10.84 -3.87 -1.12
C ARG A 134 11.75 -4.66 -0.19
N LEU A 135 11.15 -5.40 0.74
CA LEU A 135 11.87 -6.24 1.70
C LEU A 135 12.50 -7.47 1.04
N SER A 136 11.85 -8.03 0.02
CA SER A 136 12.42 -9.10 -0.81
C SER A 136 13.61 -8.59 -1.64
N THR A 137 13.52 -7.37 -2.18
CA THR A 137 14.61 -6.75 -2.94
C THR A 137 15.81 -6.40 -2.07
N GLU A 138 15.57 -5.90 -0.85
CA GLU A 138 16.59 -5.64 0.18
C GLU A 138 17.30 -6.95 0.58
N LEU A 139 16.54 -8.04 0.78
CA LEU A 139 17.08 -9.36 1.11
C LEU A 139 17.88 -9.99 -0.04
N ALA A 140 17.42 -9.84 -1.29
CA ALA A 140 18.10 -10.39 -2.46
C ALA A 140 19.31 -9.55 -2.90
N GLY A 141 19.49 -8.33 -2.38
CA GLY A 141 20.53 -7.39 -2.79
C GLY A 141 20.32 -6.78 -4.18
N PHE A 142 19.09 -6.85 -4.71
CA PHE A 142 18.74 -6.37 -6.05
C PHE A 142 17.60 -5.35 -5.95
N GLU A 143 17.86 -4.12 -6.39
CA GLU A 143 16.84 -3.11 -6.59
C GLU A 143 16.43 -3.12 -8.09
N PRO A 144 15.27 -3.69 -8.46
CA PRO A 144 14.75 -3.53 -9.80
C PRO A 144 14.23 -2.10 -9.93
N ASN A 145 14.99 -1.25 -10.62
CA ASN A 145 14.53 0.09 -10.98
C ASN A 145 13.67 -0.02 -12.24
N PHE A 146 12.37 0.22 -12.09
CA PHE A 146 11.43 0.30 -13.19
C PHE A 146 11.26 1.77 -13.56
N ASP A 147 12.08 2.23 -14.50
CA ASP A 147 11.99 3.60 -15.01
C ASP A 147 11.14 3.58 -16.29
N ILE A 148 10.03 4.32 -16.29
CA ILE A 148 9.19 4.50 -17.48
C ILE A 148 9.64 5.79 -18.16
N GLY A 149 10.68 5.67 -18.98
CA GLY A 149 11.15 6.75 -19.84
C GLY A 149 10.28 6.90 -21.10
N ILE A 150 10.38 8.06 -21.75
CA ILE A 150 9.66 8.42 -22.99
C ILE A 150 9.94 7.44 -24.15
N ASN A 151 10.98 6.60 -24.02
CA ASN A 151 11.41 5.61 -25.01
C ASN A 151 10.99 4.15 -24.71
N GLY A 152 10.10 3.91 -23.73
CA GLY A 152 9.55 2.58 -23.41
C GLY A 152 10.10 1.94 -22.12
N PHE A 153 9.62 0.72 -21.82
CA PHE A 153 10.01 -0.05 -20.62
C PHE A 153 11.51 -0.33 -20.60
N GLN A 154 12.24 0.26 -19.65
CA GLN A 154 13.62 -0.12 -19.34
C GLN A 154 13.69 -0.82 -17.98
N LEU A 155 14.11 -2.09 -18.01
CA LEU A 155 14.47 -2.87 -16.83
C LEU A 155 15.94 -2.60 -16.52
N SER A 156 16.21 -1.87 -15.44
CA SER A 156 17.55 -1.64 -14.93
C SER A 156 17.73 -2.38 -13.60
N LEU A 157 18.64 -3.36 -13.58
CA LEU A 157 19.04 -4.04 -12.35
C LEU A 157 20.20 -3.26 -11.74
N LYS A 158 19.94 -2.52 -10.66
CA LYS A 158 21.00 -1.88 -9.89
C LYS A 158 21.37 -2.80 -8.73
N LYS A 159 22.65 -3.17 -8.66
CA LYS A 159 23.21 -3.87 -7.51
C LYS A 159 23.37 -2.84 -6.39
N SER A 160 22.68 -3.04 -5.27
CA SER A 160 22.89 -2.22 -4.07
C SER A 160 24.19 -2.70 -3.41
N TYR A 161 25.17 -1.81 -3.27
CA TYR A 161 26.43 -2.07 -2.56
C TYR A 161 26.28 -1.72 -1.09
#